data_AF-A0A848XB79-F1
#
_entry.id   AF-A0A848XB79-F1
#
_cell.length_a   1.000
_cell.length_b   1.000
_cell.length_c   1.000
_cell.angle_alpha   90.00
_cell.angle_beta   90.00
_cell.angle_gamma   90.00
#
_symmetry.space_group_name_H-M   'P 1'
#
loop_
_entity.id
_entity.type
_entity.pdbx_description
1 polymer ?
#
loop_
_entity_poly.entity_id
_entity_poly.type
_entity_poly.pdbx_seq_one_letter_code
_entity_poly.pdbx_strand_id
1 'polypeptide(L)'
;MVTPERSPDFSRRVLEDVYKYRRKHPAVVWALWLVTGLFGGHRLYLGKTVTGLLMLATGGLGGVWWVFDAFRIRKMVDEFNAAQADREEKNLPPIEMDFMPAMPTDEELSGRPAWAELRSGRARLIGDGIVLLIAGAALGTVTASRGDPEALFAVLALIAITVLGARWDPTLPLLGELDRWSHRLRLYYRFNDPGGPLSLMFRPLVGPLTAWVRKKARAEVRLYLQLGAVFTIGFTILDIIQAAGGSGLGNIDGGALAGDLFFTFFSVYAFATPIGAVLTTHLLLERRDEVVWALSGWTIVAIGMGFL
;
A
#
# COMPACT_ATOMS: atom_id res chain seq x y z
N MET A 1 -21.63 32.78 3.51
CA MET A 1 -20.75 31.83 4.21
C MET A 1 -19.90 31.17 3.14
N VAL A 2 -18.60 31.48 3.09
CA VAL A 2 -17.68 30.77 2.21
C VAL A 2 -17.46 29.41 2.85
N THR A 3 -18.07 28.36 2.31
CA THR A 3 -17.72 26.98 2.68
C THR A 3 -16.22 26.84 2.45
N PRO A 4 -15.41 26.43 3.45
CA PRO A 4 -14.00 26.21 3.22
C PRO A 4 -13.87 25.24 2.04
N GLU A 5 -13.18 25.69 0.99
CA GLU A 5 -13.02 24.92 -0.23
C GLU A 5 -12.35 23.59 0.12
N ARG A 6 -13.10 22.52 -0.10
CA ARG A 6 -12.72 21.16 0.26
C ARG A 6 -11.42 20.80 -0.44
N SER A 7 -10.46 20.20 0.27
CA SER A 7 -9.31 19.62 -0.43
C SER A 7 -9.83 18.55 -1.41
N PRO A 8 -9.47 18.62 -2.69
CA PRO A 8 -10.08 17.75 -3.70
C PRO A 8 -9.82 16.25 -3.43
N ASP A 9 -8.73 15.93 -2.71
CA ASP A 9 -8.38 14.60 -2.18
C ASP A 9 -9.45 13.99 -1.26
N PHE A 10 -10.32 14.80 -0.65
CA PHE A 10 -11.38 14.34 0.23
C PHE A 10 -12.77 14.64 -0.31
N SER A 11 -12.96 14.91 -1.61
CA SER A 11 -14.26 15.20 -2.23
C SER A 11 -15.36 14.16 -1.89
N ARG A 12 -16.66 14.53 -1.93
CA ARG A 12 -17.74 13.56 -1.62
C ARG A 12 -17.69 12.36 -2.54
N ARG A 13 -17.42 12.59 -3.82
CA ARG A 13 -17.24 11.54 -4.82
C ARG A 13 -16.14 10.55 -4.42
N VAL A 14 -15.00 11.06 -3.94
CA VAL A 14 -13.88 10.21 -3.48
C VAL A 14 -14.29 9.39 -2.25
N LEU A 15 -14.96 9.99 -1.27
CA LEU A 15 -15.42 9.26 -0.09
C LEU A 15 -16.45 8.19 -0.45
N GLU A 16 -17.42 8.51 -1.30
CA GLU A 16 -18.40 7.56 -1.81
C GLU A 16 -17.73 6.38 -2.53
N ASP A 17 -16.68 6.63 -3.33
CA ASP A 17 -15.94 5.56 -3.99
C ASP A 17 -15.13 4.70 -3.01
N VAL A 18 -14.45 5.33 -2.05
CA VAL A 18 -13.64 4.65 -1.03
C VAL A 18 -14.49 3.80 -0.08
N TYR A 19 -15.68 4.29 0.32
CA TYR A 19 -16.62 3.59 1.21
C TYR A 19 -17.58 2.64 0.47
N LYS A 20 -17.48 2.50 -0.85
CA LYS A 20 -18.31 1.58 -1.62
C LYS A 20 -18.09 0.12 -1.18
N TYR A 21 -19.18 -0.58 -0.88
CA TYR A 21 -19.17 -2.01 -0.53
C TYR A 21 -18.87 -2.88 -1.77
N ARG A 22 -17.59 -3.08 -2.06
CA ARG A 22 -17.15 -3.86 -3.23
C ARG A 22 -17.13 -5.36 -2.92
N ARG A 23 -17.93 -6.13 -3.64
CA ARG A 23 -17.86 -7.59 -3.65
C ARG A 23 -16.58 -8.06 -4.35
N LYS A 24 -16.06 -9.21 -3.95
CA LYS A 24 -14.91 -9.85 -4.58
C LYS A 24 -15.37 -10.91 -5.54
N HIS A 25 -14.68 -11.00 -6.68
CA HIS A 25 -14.94 -12.02 -7.67
C HIS A 25 -13.96 -13.20 -7.49
N PRO A 26 -14.43 -14.46 -7.52
CA PRO A 26 -13.56 -15.62 -7.36
C PRO A 26 -12.39 -15.66 -8.34
N ALA A 27 -12.60 -15.21 -9.58
CA ALA A 27 -11.54 -15.19 -10.60
C ALA A 27 -10.33 -14.33 -10.19
N VAL A 28 -10.57 -13.18 -9.55
CA VAL A 28 -9.49 -12.30 -9.08
C VAL A 28 -8.73 -12.96 -7.92
N VAL A 29 -9.46 -13.64 -7.02
CA VAL A 29 -8.83 -14.37 -5.91
C VAL A 29 -8.02 -15.57 -6.39
N TRP A 30 -8.49 -16.27 -7.42
CA TRP A 30 -7.73 -17.34 -8.08
C TRP A 30 -6.45 -16.82 -8.75
N ALA A 31 -6.54 -15.68 -9.46
CA ALA A 31 -5.36 -15.06 -10.04
C ALA A 31 -4.34 -14.65 -8.97
N LEU A 32 -4.82 -14.04 -7.87
CA LEU A 32 -3.99 -13.70 -6.71
C LEU A 32 -3.36 -14.93 -6.06
N TRP A 33 -4.11 -16.02 -5.93
CA TRP A 33 -3.61 -17.27 -5.36
C TRP A 33 -2.57 -17.93 -6.26
N LEU A 34 -2.71 -17.83 -7.58
CA LEU A 34 -1.73 -18.41 -8.51
C LEU A 34 -0.41 -17.64 -8.47
N VAL A 35 -0.48 -16.30 -8.49
CA VAL A 35 0.71 -15.44 -8.62
C VAL A 35 1.37 -15.14 -7.27
N THR A 36 0.56 -14.86 -6.24
CA THR A 36 1.04 -14.41 -4.92
C THR A 36 0.65 -15.36 -3.79
N GLY A 37 0.17 -16.57 -4.13
CA GLY A 37 -0.45 -17.47 -3.16
C GLY A 37 0.50 -17.96 -2.08
N LEU A 38 1.75 -18.28 -2.41
CA LEU A 38 2.78 -18.67 -1.43
C LEU A 38 3.04 -17.57 -0.40
N PHE A 39 2.80 -16.31 -0.77
CA PHE A 39 2.95 -15.13 0.07
C PHE A 39 1.64 -14.69 0.75
N GLY A 40 0.53 -15.39 0.47
CA GLY A 40 -0.78 -15.10 1.07
C GLY A 40 -1.50 -13.87 0.50
N GLY A 41 -1.16 -13.40 -0.70
CA GLY A 41 -1.78 -12.21 -1.30
C GLY A 41 -3.30 -12.35 -1.48
N HIS A 42 -3.80 -13.54 -1.81
CA HIS A 42 -5.24 -13.84 -1.86
C HIS A 42 -5.93 -13.68 -0.50
N ARG A 43 -5.27 -14.02 0.61
CA ARG A 43 -5.80 -13.82 1.96
C ARG A 43 -5.81 -12.34 2.35
N LEU A 44 -4.77 -11.60 1.99
CA LEU A 44 -4.68 -10.16 2.23
C LEU A 44 -5.77 -9.39 1.46
N TYR A 45 -6.03 -9.79 0.22
CA TYR A 45 -7.09 -9.23 -0.60
C TYR A 45 -8.50 -9.48 -0.02
N LEU A 46 -8.70 -10.65 0.60
CA LEU A 46 -9.94 -11.01 1.32
C LEU A 46 -10.00 -10.45 2.75
N GLY A 47 -9.15 -9.48 3.10
CA GLY A 47 -9.15 -8.83 4.43
C GLY A 47 -8.62 -9.71 5.57
N LYS A 48 -8.19 -10.95 5.31
CA LYS A 48 -7.65 -11.90 6.29
C LYS A 48 -6.17 -11.61 6.60
N THR A 49 -5.87 -10.38 7.05
CA THR A 49 -4.50 -9.86 7.20
C THR A 49 -3.62 -10.67 8.13
N VAL A 50 -4.13 -11.11 9.29
CA VAL A 50 -3.32 -11.89 10.25
C VAL A 50 -2.88 -13.22 9.64
N THR A 51 -3.81 -13.97 9.05
CA THR A 51 -3.46 -15.24 8.38
C THR A 51 -2.63 -15.02 7.12
N GLY A 52 -2.81 -13.90 6.41
CA GLY A 52 -1.96 -13.53 5.28
C GLY A 52 -0.53 -13.24 5.71
N LEU A 53 -0.34 -12.48 6.80
CA LEU A 53 0.98 -12.24 7.41
C LEU A 53 1.64 -13.53 7.91
N LEU A 54 0.88 -14.45 8.51
CA LEU A 54 1.40 -15.76 8.92
C LEU A 54 1.83 -16.59 7.71
N MET A 55 1.04 -16.54 6.63
CA MET A 55 1.38 -17.24 5.38
C MET A 55 2.66 -16.66 4.78
N LEU A 56 2.76 -15.33 4.73
CA LEU A 56 3.92 -14.60 4.27
C LEU A 56 5.19 -14.96 5.09
N ALA A 57 5.08 -15.01 6.41
CA ALA A 57 6.19 -15.34 7.31
C ALA A 57 6.62 -16.82 7.26
N THR A 58 5.73 -17.73 6.85
CA THR A 58 6.00 -19.18 6.83
C THR A 58 6.15 -19.78 5.42
N GLY A 59 6.01 -18.96 4.37
CA GLY A 59 5.88 -19.46 3.00
C GLY A 59 4.68 -20.42 2.83
N GLY A 60 3.61 -20.20 3.61
CA GLY A 60 2.45 -21.09 3.66
C GLY A 60 2.75 -22.49 4.20
N LEU A 61 3.65 -22.60 5.20
CA LEU A 61 4.12 -23.87 5.76
C LEU A 61 4.69 -24.80 4.68
N GLY A 62 5.56 -24.26 3.81
CA GLY A 62 6.13 -24.99 2.69
C GLY A 62 5.11 -25.33 1.59
N GLY A 63 4.17 -24.42 1.33
CA GLY A 63 3.14 -24.59 0.28
C GLY A 63 1.91 -25.44 0.68
N VAL A 64 1.88 -26.05 1.86
CA VAL A 64 0.72 -26.83 2.33
C VAL A 64 -0.54 -25.95 2.43
N TRP A 65 -0.42 -24.74 2.97
CA TRP A 65 -1.54 -23.80 3.02
C TRP A 65 -1.98 -23.35 1.64
N TRP A 66 -1.05 -23.21 0.70
CA TRP A 66 -1.35 -22.83 -0.67
C TRP A 66 -2.25 -23.87 -1.35
N VAL A 67 -1.92 -25.16 -1.24
CA VAL A 67 -2.77 -26.25 -1.77
C VAL A 67 -4.13 -26.29 -1.08
N PHE A 68 -4.15 -26.18 0.25
CA PHE A 68 -5.39 -26.24 1.03
C PHE A 68 -6.36 -25.08 0.74
N ASP A 69 -5.80 -23.91 0.42
CA ASP A 69 -6.59 -22.73 0.06
C ASP A 69 -7.27 -22.87 -1.29
N ALA A 70 -6.68 -23.59 -2.24
CA ALA A 70 -7.29 -23.85 -3.54
C ALA A 70 -8.71 -24.41 -3.40
N PHE A 71 -8.91 -25.35 -2.47
CA PHE A 71 -10.22 -25.94 -2.17
C PHE A 71 -11.17 -24.99 -1.42
N ARG A 72 -10.66 -23.93 -0.80
CA ARG A 72 -11.43 -23.00 0.03
C ARG A 72 -11.69 -21.64 -0.60
N ILE A 73 -11.09 -21.30 -1.74
CA ILE A 73 -11.25 -19.97 -2.37
C ILE A 73 -12.71 -19.58 -2.53
N ARG A 74 -13.56 -20.47 -3.06
CA ARG A 74 -15.00 -20.22 -3.23
C ARG A 74 -15.65 -19.82 -1.90
N LYS A 75 -15.46 -20.64 -0.87
CA LYS A 75 -15.99 -20.40 0.47
C LYS A 75 -15.47 -19.08 1.07
N MET A 76 -14.18 -18.78 0.93
CA MET A 76 -13.62 -17.54 1.47
C MET A 76 -14.16 -16.29 0.77
N VAL A 77 -14.44 -16.38 -0.53
CA VAL A 77 -15.08 -15.29 -1.29
C VAL A 77 -16.52 -15.11 -0.85
N ASP A 78 -17.27 -16.19 -0.70
CA ASP A 78 -18.65 -16.15 -0.24
C ASP A 78 -18.74 -15.62 1.19
N GLU A 79 -17.83 -16.02 2.09
CA GLU A 79 -17.69 -15.48 3.46
C GLU A 79 -17.42 -13.97 3.44
N PHE A 80 -16.48 -13.50 2.61
CA PHE A 80 -16.16 -12.08 2.51
C PHE A 80 -17.36 -11.29 1.98
N ASN A 81 -17.98 -11.79 0.91
CA ASN A 81 -19.13 -11.15 0.30
C ASN A 81 -20.31 -11.14 1.27
N ALA A 82 -20.61 -12.21 1.99
CA ALA A 82 -21.65 -12.20 3.02
C ALA A 82 -21.34 -11.18 4.13
N ALA A 83 -20.10 -11.17 4.63
CA ALA A 83 -19.67 -10.22 5.67
C ALA A 83 -19.70 -8.75 5.22
N GLN A 84 -19.52 -8.48 3.92
CA GLN A 84 -19.73 -7.14 3.38
C GLN A 84 -21.21 -6.76 3.31
N ALA A 85 -22.11 -7.72 3.09
CA ALA A 85 -23.55 -7.44 2.97
C ALA A 85 -24.12 -7.10 4.32
N ASP A 86 -23.73 -7.88 5.33
CA ASP A 86 -24.07 -7.64 6.73
C ASP A 86 -23.60 -6.25 7.22
N ARG A 87 -22.42 -5.80 6.78
CA ARG A 87 -21.93 -4.44 7.09
C ARG A 87 -22.74 -3.35 6.41
N GLU A 88 -23.07 -3.54 5.14
CA GLU A 88 -23.91 -2.63 4.36
C GLU A 88 -25.29 -2.47 5.01
N GLU A 89 -25.93 -3.57 5.41
CA GLU A 89 -27.21 -3.56 6.12
C GLU A 89 -27.13 -2.82 7.46
N LYS A 90 -26.01 -2.99 8.19
CA LYS A 90 -25.77 -2.34 9.49
C LYS A 90 -25.21 -0.91 9.38
N ASN A 91 -25.06 -0.36 8.18
CA ASN A 91 -24.40 0.93 7.93
C ASN A 91 -23.00 1.05 8.57
N LEU A 92 -22.25 -0.07 8.62
CA LEU A 92 -20.89 -0.11 9.13
C LEU A 92 -19.88 0.07 8.00
N PRO A 93 -18.72 0.71 8.22
CA PRO A 93 -17.68 0.85 7.19
C PRO A 93 -17.36 -0.48 6.50
N PRO A 94 -17.08 -0.48 5.19
CA PRO A 94 -16.73 -1.69 4.46
C PRO A 94 -15.50 -2.35 5.09
N ILE A 95 -15.30 -3.65 4.85
CA ILE A 95 -14.18 -4.43 5.42
C ILE A 95 -12.81 -3.75 5.19
N GLU A 96 -12.62 -3.16 4.01
CA GLU A 96 -11.41 -2.43 3.66
C GLU A 96 -11.18 -1.17 4.51
N MET A 97 -12.24 -0.63 5.11
CA MET A 97 -12.28 0.58 5.94
C MET A 97 -12.72 0.26 7.38
N ASP A 98 -12.62 -0.99 7.83
CA ASP A 98 -13.08 -1.46 9.15
C ASP A 98 -12.39 -0.79 10.36
N PHE A 99 -11.29 -0.08 10.09
CA PHE A 99 -10.52 0.71 11.05
C PHE A 99 -10.93 2.18 11.11
N MET A 100 -11.86 2.62 10.26
CA MET A 100 -12.35 4.00 10.18
C MET A 100 -13.68 4.15 10.92
N PRO A 101 -14.06 5.39 11.32
CA PRO A 101 -15.46 5.69 11.62
C PRO A 101 -16.35 5.46 10.39
N ALA A 102 -17.67 5.57 10.57
CA ALA A 102 -18.60 5.74 9.44
C ALA A 102 -18.15 6.88 8.53
N MET A 103 -18.67 6.93 7.29
CA MET A 103 -18.26 7.93 6.30
C MET A 103 -18.15 9.34 6.91
N PRO A 104 -16.93 9.93 6.97
CA PRO A 104 -16.73 11.13 7.75
C PRO A 104 -17.51 12.33 7.25
N THR A 105 -17.96 13.16 8.19
CA THR A 105 -18.67 14.40 7.87
C THR A 105 -17.72 15.44 7.26
N ASP A 106 -18.28 16.46 6.61
CA ASP A 106 -17.45 17.54 6.05
C ASP A 106 -16.78 18.37 7.16
N GLU A 107 -17.42 18.45 8.33
CA GLU A 107 -16.86 19.10 9.51
C GLU A 107 -15.64 18.35 10.04
N GLU A 108 -15.71 17.02 10.17
CA GLU A 108 -14.58 16.18 10.62
C GLU A 108 -13.36 16.27 9.70
N LEU A 109 -13.61 16.46 8.40
CA LEU A 109 -12.58 16.58 7.37
C LEU A 109 -12.12 18.02 7.14
N SER A 110 -12.83 19.01 7.70
CA SER A 110 -12.45 20.41 7.56
C SER A 110 -11.15 20.71 8.31
N GLY A 111 -10.25 21.43 7.66
CA GLY A 111 -8.95 21.82 8.20
C GLY A 111 -8.00 20.66 8.51
N ARG A 112 -7.00 20.99 9.32
CA ARG A 112 -5.86 20.12 9.60
C ARG A 112 -6.23 18.91 10.47
N PRO A 113 -5.54 17.76 10.30
CA PRO A 113 -5.70 16.62 11.18
C PRO A 113 -5.47 16.97 12.66
N ALA A 114 -6.17 16.30 13.57
CA ALA A 114 -6.03 16.54 15.02
C ALA A 114 -4.59 16.36 15.56
N TRP A 115 -3.80 15.49 14.92
CA TRP A 115 -2.39 15.26 15.29
C TRP A 115 -1.42 16.26 14.64
N ALA A 116 -1.88 17.15 13.74
CA ALA A 116 -1.02 18.02 12.94
C ALA A 116 -0.12 18.89 13.81
N GLU A 117 -0.65 19.45 14.90
CA GLU A 117 0.11 20.31 15.81
C GLU A 117 1.29 19.55 16.46
N LEU A 118 1.06 18.30 16.87
CA LEU A 118 2.08 17.42 17.46
C LEU A 118 3.18 17.00 16.46
N ARG A 119 2.88 17.05 15.16
CA ARG A 119 3.76 16.62 14.07
C ARG A 119 4.17 17.76 13.16
N SER A 120 4.09 19.00 13.63
CA SER A 120 4.51 20.18 12.87
C SER A 120 5.94 20.61 13.21
N GLY A 121 6.44 21.65 12.54
CA GLY A 121 7.74 22.27 12.86
C GLY A 121 8.92 21.86 11.99
N ARG A 122 10.08 22.47 12.27
CA ARG A 122 11.33 22.28 11.51
C ARG A 122 12.02 20.96 11.84
N ALA A 123 12.04 20.58 13.13
CA ALA A 123 12.65 19.33 13.57
C ALA A 123 11.98 18.10 12.92
N ARG A 124 10.65 18.13 12.78
CA ARG A 124 9.91 17.10 12.02
C ARG A 124 10.38 17.03 10.57
N LEU A 125 10.43 18.17 9.87
CA LEU A 125 10.83 18.23 8.47
C LEU A 125 12.25 17.67 8.26
N ILE A 126 13.20 18.02 9.14
CA ILE A 126 14.58 17.52 9.07
C ILE A 126 14.61 16.02 9.33
N GLY A 127 13.94 15.55 10.39
CA GLY A 127 13.90 14.13 10.73
C GLY A 127 13.29 13.29 9.63
N ASP A 128 12.17 13.73 9.05
CA ASP A 128 11.52 13.06 7.93
C ASP A 128 12.41 13.10 6.66
N GLY A 129 13.13 14.20 6.41
CA GLY A 129 14.14 14.28 5.35
C GLY A 129 15.27 13.26 5.52
N ILE A 130 15.72 13.00 6.75
CA ILE A 130 16.71 11.95 7.05
C ILE A 130 16.12 10.55 6.78
N VAL A 131 14.87 10.31 7.15
CA VAL A 131 14.19 9.04 6.85
C VAL A 131 14.14 8.80 5.34
N LEU A 132 13.77 9.82 4.56
CA LEU A 132 13.74 9.73 3.09
C LEU A 132 15.13 9.54 2.49
N LEU A 133 16.16 10.18 3.06
CA LEU A 133 17.55 9.98 2.63
C LEU A 133 17.98 8.52 2.82
N ILE A 134 17.79 7.98 4.03
CA ILE A 134 18.20 6.61 4.37
C ILE A 134 17.40 5.59 3.55
N ALA A 135 16.07 5.72 3.53
CA ALA A 135 15.21 4.79 2.79
C ALA A 135 15.47 4.86 1.27
N GLY A 136 15.66 6.07 0.73
CA GLY A 136 15.97 6.29 -0.67
C GLY A 136 17.33 5.69 -1.05
N ALA A 137 18.40 6.04 -0.33
CA ALA A 137 19.73 5.49 -0.60
C ALA A 137 19.78 3.97 -0.46
N ALA A 138 19.13 3.41 0.57
CA ALA A 138 19.04 1.96 0.74
C ALA A 138 18.25 1.28 -0.40
N LEU A 139 17.20 1.91 -0.93
CA LEU A 139 16.50 1.38 -2.12
C LEU A 139 17.40 1.41 -3.34
N GLY A 140 18.17 2.49 -3.54
CA GLY A 140 19.15 2.61 -4.62
C GLY A 140 20.23 1.52 -4.56
N THR A 141 20.82 1.29 -3.39
CA THR A 141 21.87 0.26 -3.21
C THR A 141 21.33 -1.15 -3.42
N VAL A 142 20.13 -1.43 -2.93
CA VAL A 142 19.43 -2.70 -3.15
C VAL A 142 19.16 -2.92 -4.64
N THR A 143 18.66 -1.90 -5.32
CA THR A 143 18.38 -1.95 -6.77
C THR A 143 19.67 -2.19 -7.57
N ALA A 144 20.73 -1.44 -7.28
CA ALA A 144 22.01 -1.56 -7.96
C ALA A 144 22.68 -2.93 -7.74
N SER A 145 22.62 -3.45 -6.51
CA SER A 145 23.24 -4.73 -6.16
C SER A 145 22.54 -5.95 -6.74
N ARG A 146 21.21 -5.91 -6.93
CA ARG A 146 20.45 -7.02 -7.54
C ARG A 146 20.28 -6.89 -9.04
N GLY A 147 20.29 -5.67 -9.57
CA GLY A 147 19.95 -5.41 -10.97
C GLY A 147 18.44 -5.53 -11.26
N ASP A 148 17.61 -5.57 -10.23
CA ASP A 148 16.15 -5.63 -10.33
C ASP A 148 15.52 -4.26 -9.97
N PRO A 149 14.90 -3.56 -10.94
CA PRO A 149 14.32 -2.24 -10.75
C PRO A 149 12.86 -2.25 -10.26
N GLU A 150 12.24 -3.40 -10.01
CA GLU A 150 10.80 -3.49 -9.70
C GLU A 150 10.39 -2.66 -8.47
N ALA A 151 11.13 -2.82 -7.37
CA ALA A 151 10.85 -2.07 -6.14
C ALA A 151 11.08 -0.56 -6.32
N LEU A 152 12.09 -0.18 -7.12
CA LEU A 152 12.34 1.21 -7.48
C LEU A 152 11.16 1.79 -8.24
N PHE A 153 10.68 1.11 -9.29
CA PHE A 153 9.54 1.57 -10.08
C PHE A 153 8.27 1.71 -9.24
N ALA A 154 8.00 0.76 -8.34
CA ALA A 154 6.86 0.84 -7.43
C ALA A 154 6.94 2.06 -6.49
N VAL A 155 8.12 2.35 -5.93
CA VAL A 155 8.33 3.52 -5.07
C VAL A 155 8.25 4.82 -5.85
N LEU A 156 8.78 4.88 -7.08
CA LEU A 156 8.64 6.06 -7.94
C LEU A 156 7.18 6.31 -8.32
N ALA A 157 6.42 5.26 -8.65
CA ALA A 157 5.00 5.36 -8.91
C ALA A 157 4.22 5.83 -7.68
N LEU A 158 4.60 5.36 -6.48
CA LEU A 158 4.07 5.85 -5.21
C LEU A 158 4.36 7.34 -4.99
N ILE A 159 5.60 7.78 -5.23
CA ILE A 159 5.97 9.21 -5.12
C ILE A 159 5.12 10.03 -6.11
N ALA A 160 5.03 9.58 -7.36
CA ALA A 160 4.27 10.25 -8.40
C ALA A 160 2.79 10.40 -8.01
N ILE A 161 2.11 9.32 -7.60
CA ILE A 161 0.69 9.41 -7.21
C ILE A 161 0.50 10.22 -5.92
N THR A 162 1.49 10.24 -5.03
CA THR A 162 1.43 11.06 -3.82
C THR A 162 1.49 12.54 -4.16
N VAL A 163 2.39 12.93 -5.07
CA VAL A 163 2.61 14.29 -5.54
C VAL A 163 1.47 14.81 -6.42
N LEU A 164 0.96 13.96 -7.33
CA LEU A 164 -0.13 14.34 -8.22
C LEU A 164 -1.44 14.53 -7.44
N GLY A 165 -1.70 13.70 -6.43
CA GLY A 165 -2.91 13.78 -5.60
C GLY A 165 -4.17 13.90 -6.46
N ALA A 166 -5.07 14.80 -6.11
CA ALA A 166 -6.29 15.07 -6.87
C ALA A 166 -6.10 15.61 -8.30
N ARG A 167 -4.89 15.97 -8.73
CA ARG A 167 -4.64 16.37 -10.14
C ARG A 167 -4.59 15.15 -11.07
N TRP A 168 -4.55 13.95 -10.50
CA TRP A 168 -4.56 12.68 -11.21
C TRP A 168 -6.00 12.25 -11.53
N ASP A 169 -6.28 11.98 -12.81
CA ASP A 169 -7.54 11.38 -13.26
C ASP A 169 -7.24 10.10 -14.08
N PRO A 170 -7.23 8.92 -13.43
CA PRO A 170 -6.83 7.69 -14.09
C PRO A 170 -7.93 7.15 -15.01
N THR A 171 -7.62 7.01 -16.29
CA THR A 171 -8.53 6.39 -17.27
C THR A 171 -8.46 4.87 -17.28
N LEU A 172 -7.33 4.28 -16.87
CA LEU A 172 -7.13 2.83 -16.86
C LEU A 172 -7.63 2.19 -15.55
N PRO A 173 -8.31 1.02 -15.60
CA PRO A 173 -8.85 0.36 -14.41
C PRO A 173 -7.83 0.08 -13.31
N LEU A 174 -6.61 -0.34 -13.68
CA LEU A 174 -5.52 -0.61 -12.73
C LEU A 174 -5.07 0.66 -12.00
N LEU A 175 -4.96 1.77 -12.72
CA LEU A 175 -4.60 3.06 -12.15
C LEU A 175 -5.70 3.60 -11.22
N GLY A 176 -6.97 3.24 -11.47
CA GLY A 176 -8.08 3.54 -10.59
C GLY A 176 -8.04 2.80 -9.24
N GLU A 177 -7.49 1.58 -9.17
CA GLU A 177 -7.26 0.90 -7.89
C GLU A 177 -6.12 1.54 -7.11
N LEU A 178 -5.05 1.95 -7.80
CA LEU A 178 -3.92 2.65 -7.19
C LEU A 178 -4.34 4.02 -6.63
N ASP A 179 -5.19 4.73 -7.36
CA ASP A 179 -5.79 5.99 -6.91
C ASP A 179 -6.67 5.79 -5.67
N ARG A 180 -7.59 4.83 -5.69
CA ARG A 180 -8.37 4.44 -4.50
C ARG A 180 -7.48 4.10 -3.31
N TRP A 181 -6.40 3.36 -3.56
CA TRP A 181 -5.43 3.01 -2.53
C TRP A 181 -4.78 4.26 -1.94
N SER A 182 -4.37 5.23 -2.77
CA SER A 182 -3.80 6.50 -2.31
C SER A 182 -4.79 7.28 -1.45
N HIS A 183 -6.05 7.37 -1.87
CA HIS A 183 -7.12 8.01 -1.11
C HIS A 183 -7.36 7.31 0.25
N ARG A 184 -7.36 5.97 0.28
CA ARG A 184 -7.43 5.21 1.54
C ARG A 184 -6.26 5.48 2.47
N LEU A 185 -5.06 5.60 1.94
CA LEU A 185 -3.86 5.91 2.73
C LEU A 185 -3.92 7.32 3.33
N ARG A 186 -4.28 8.33 2.52
CA ARG A 186 -4.50 9.71 2.98
C ARG A 186 -5.56 9.77 4.06
N LEU A 187 -6.67 9.05 3.86
CA LEU A 187 -7.75 9.00 4.83
C LEU A 187 -7.34 8.24 6.12
N TYR A 188 -6.55 7.17 6.02
CA TYR A 188 -5.96 6.50 7.19
C TYR A 188 -5.15 7.49 8.03
N TYR A 189 -4.21 8.21 7.41
CA TYR A 189 -3.38 9.19 8.12
C TYR A 189 -4.18 10.42 8.55
N ARG A 190 -5.32 10.76 7.94
CA ARG A 190 -6.18 11.86 8.43
C ARG A 190 -6.72 11.60 9.84
N PHE A 191 -6.96 10.34 10.20
CA PHE A 191 -7.53 9.95 11.50
C PHE A 191 -6.54 9.24 12.43
N ASN A 192 -5.36 8.87 11.93
CA ASN A 192 -4.35 8.14 12.69
C ASN A 192 -3.02 8.88 12.66
N ASP A 193 -2.47 9.13 13.84
CA ASP A 193 -1.17 9.78 13.97
C ASP A 193 -0.06 8.92 13.31
N PRO A 194 0.66 9.44 12.31
CA PRO A 194 1.75 8.72 11.64
C PRO A 194 2.93 8.40 12.57
N GLY A 195 3.06 9.09 13.71
CA GLY A 195 4.20 8.93 14.61
C GLY A 195 5.40 9.80 14.21
N GLY A 196 6.48 9.68 14.98
CA GLY A 196 7.72 10.42 14.74
C GLY A 196 8.59 9.80 13.62
N PRO A 197 9.65 10.50 13.17
CA PRO A 197 10.48 10.05 12.05
C PRO A 197 11.10 8.67 12.30
N LEU A 198 11.65 8.44 13.50
CA LEU A 198 12.23 7.14 13.86
C LEU A 198 11.20 6.00 13.85
N SER A 199 9.96 6.27 14.29
CA SER A 199 8.91 5.25 14.24
C SER A 199 8.49 4.91 12.81
N LEU A 200 8.55 5.89 11.89
CA LEU A 200 8.28 5.67 10.46
C LEU A 200 9.41 4.87 9.80
N MET A 201 10.66 5.17 10.13
CA MET A 201 11.83 4.44 9.62
C MET A 201 11.77 2.94 9.94
N PHE A 202 11.39 2.59 11.17
CA PHE A 202 11.26 1.18 11.59
C PHE A 202 9.86 0.61 11.40
N ARG A 203 8.94 1.36 10.76
CA ARG A 203 7.56 0.92 10.55
C ARG A 203 7.45 -0.40 9.76
N PRO A 204 8.27 -0.68 8.73
CA PRO A 204 8.25 -1.97 8.06
C PRO A 204 8.45 -3.18 8.99
N LEU A 205 9.17 -3.00 10.09
CA LEU A 205 9.47 -4.09 11.03
C LEU A 205 8.46 -4.11 12.18
N VAL A 206 8.21 -2.96 12.79
CA VAL A 206 7.34 -2.84 13.98
C VAL A 206 5.86 -2.99 13.61
N GLY A 207 5.47 -2.56 12.40
CA GLY A 207 4.10 -2.66 11.91
C GLY A 207 3.57 -4.10 11.92
N PRO A 208 4.18 -5.04 11.18
CA PRO A 208 3.75 -6.43 11.13
C PRO A 208 3.76 -7.10 12.50
N LEU A 209 4.76 -6.83 13.34
CA LEU A 209 4.86 -7.37 14.70
C LEU A 209 3.69 -6.92 15.59
N THR A 210 3.25 -5.67 15.43
CA THR A 210 2.14 -5.11 16.22
C THR A 210 0.77 -5.33 15.59
N ALA A 211 0.71 -5.71 14.30
CA ALA A 211 -0.53 -5.93 13.54
C ALA A 211 -1.41 -7.06 14.12
N TRP A 212 -0.84 -8.02 14.84
CA TRP A 212 -1.61 -9.02 15.58
C TRP A 212 -2.53 -8.34 16.61
N VAL A 213 -2.00 -7.39 17.41
CA VAL A 213 -2.71 -6.82 18.57
C VAL A 213 -3.45 -5.54 18.20
N ARG A 214 -2.81 -4.67 17.42
CA ARG A 214 -3.28 -3.29 17.17
C ARG A 214 -4.02 -3.20 15.84
N LYS A 215 -5.33 -2.92 15.89
CA LYS A 215 -6.18 -2.75 14.69
C LYS A 215 -5.63 -1.69 13.73
N LYS A 216 -5.16 -0.56 14.25
CA LYS A 216 -4.57 0.54 13.46
C LYS A 216 -3.30 0.09 12.72
N ALA A 217 -2.37 -0.57 13.42
CA ALA A 217 -1.16 -1.11 12.79
C ALA A 217 -1.50 -2.16 11.73
N ARG A 218 -2.50 -3.02 11.99
CA ARG A 218 -2.97 -4.01 11.03
C ARG A 218 -3.51 -3.36 9.74
N ALA A 219 -4.23 -2.25 9.87
CA ALA A 219 -4.77 -1.50 8.73
C ALA A 219 -3.65 -0.88 7.89
N GLU A 220 -2.70 -0.19 8.52
CA GLU A 220 -1.54 0.40 7.84
C GLU A 220 -0.72 -0.65 7.08
N VAL A 221 -0.39 -1.76 7.76
CA VAL A 221 0.32 -2.88 7.16
C VAL A 221 -0.47 -3.47 5.99
N ARG A 222 -1.79 -3.64 6.13
CA ARG A 222 -2.66 -4.09 5.05
C ARG A 222 -2.58 -3.17 3.82
N LEU A 223 -2.61 -1.85 4.00
CA LEU A 223 -2.54 -0.89 2.90
C LEU A 223 -1.21 -1.03 2.14
N TYR A 224 -0.07 -1.01 2.84
CA TYR A 224 1.23 -1.13 2.15
C TYR A 224 1.48 -2.51 1.54
N LEU A 225 0.99 -3.60 2.15
CA LEU A 225 1.09 -4.94 1.55
C LEU A 225 0.18 -5.10 0.34
N GLN A 226 -0.97 -4.43 0.30
CA GLN A 226 -1.82 -4.39 -0.89
C GLN A 226 -1.09 -3.69 -2.05
N LEU A 227 -0.38 -2.59 -1.76
CA LEU A 227 0.47 -1.92 -2.75
C LEU A 227 1.55 -2.87 -3.29
N GLY A 228 2.28 -3.53 -2.38
CA GLY A 228 3.26 -4.57 -2.73
C GLY A 228 2.68 -5.64 -3.63
N ALA A 229 1.52 -6.21 -3.27
CA ALA A 229 0.86 -7.25 -4.05
C ALA A 229 0.53 -6.77 -5.48
N VAL A 230 -0.02 -5.56 -5.62
CA VAL A 230 -0.41 -5.01 -6.93
C VAL A 230 0.81 -4.86 -7.84
N PHE A 231 1.91 -4.30 -7.34
CA PHE A 231 3.13 -4.15 -8.13
C PHE A 231 3.77 -5.49 -8.45
N THR A 232 3.90 -6.39 -7.47
CA THR A 232 4.43 -7.73 -7.70
C THR A 232 3.66 -8.45 -8.81
N ILE A 233 2.32 -8.43 -8.79
CA ILE A 233 1.51 -9.04 -9.84
C ILE A 233 1.75 -8.36 -11.19
N GLY A 234 1.82 -7.02 -11.21
CA GLY A 234 2.09 -6.26 -12.42
C GLY A 234 3.41 -6.67 -13.06
N PHE A 235 4.48 -6.75 -12.27
CA PHE A 235 5.81 -7.16 -12.74
C PHE A 235 5.84 -8.63 -13.15
N THR A 236 5.23 -9.54 -12.38
CA THR A 236 5.14 -10.96 -12.78
C THR A 236 4.51 -11.12 -14.16
N ILE A 237 3.44 -10.36 -14.45
CA ILE A 237 2.77 -10.42 -15.74
C ILE A 237 3.71 -9.93 -16.85
N LEU A 238 4.46 -8.85 -16.60
CA LEU A 238 5.45 -8.34 -17.55
C LEU A 238 6.55 -9.38 -17.81
N ASP A 239 7.07 -10.03 -16.77
CA ASP A 239 8.10 -11.06 -16.90
C ASP A 239 7.61 -12.25 -17.70
N ILE A 240 6.38 -12.71 -17.44
CA ILE A 240 5.75 -13.80 -18.18
C ILE A 240 5.59 -13.42 -19.66
N ILE A 241 5.14 -12.20 -19.96
CA ILE A 241 4.99 -11.71 -21.34
C ILE A 241 6.36 -11.66 -22.03
N GLN A 242 7.38 -11.15 -21.35
CA GLN A 242 8.74 -11.05 -21.88
C GLN A 242 9.34 -12.45 -22.14
N ALA A 243 9.16 -13.39 -21.21
CA ALA A 243 9.59 -14.78 -21.35
C ALA A 243 8.89 -15.49 -22.51
N ALA A 244 7.58 -15.25 -22.69
CA ALA A 244 6.79 -15.81 -23.79
C ALA A 244 7.21 -15.26 -25.17
N GLY A 245 7.67 -14.00 -25.24
CA GLY A 245 8.15 -13.37 -26.47
C GLY A 245 9.60 -13.69 -26.85
N GLY A 246 10.41 -14.18 -25.91
CA GLY A 246 11.85 -14.41 -26.11
C GLY A 246 12.24 -15.87 -26.41
N SER A 247 12.08 -16.77 -25.42
CA SER A 247 12.73 -18.08 -25.40
C SER A 247 11.81 -19.26 -25.04
N GLY A 248 10.51 -19.01 -24.89
CA GLY A 248 9.50 -20.03 -24.59
C GLY A 248 9.40 -20.36 -23.10
N LEU A 249 8.17 -20.61 -22.64
CA LEU A 249 7.77 -20.84 -21.24
C LEU A 249 8.48 -22.03 -20.53
N GLY A 250 9.26 -22.83 -21.26
CA GLY A 250 9.84 -24.09 -20.77
C GLY A 250 11.13 -23.94 -19.94
N ASN A 251 11.75 -22.75 -19.89
CA ASN A 251 13.01 -22.52 -19.17
C ASN A 251 12.84 -21.61 -17.93
N ILE A 252 11.62 -21.47 -17.42
CA ILE A 252 11.34 -20.69 -16.21
C ILE A 252 11.74 -21.52 -15.00
N ASP A 253 12.82 -21.13 -14.32
CA ASP A 253 13.14 -21.64 -13.00
C ASP A 253 12.12 -21.08 -11.99
N GLY A 254 11.14 -21.92 -11.63
CA GLY A 254 10.10 -21.55 -10.68
C GLY A 254 10.63 -21.18 -9.30
N GLY A 255 11.80 -21.68 -8.90
CA GLY A 255 12.47 -21.30 -7.66
C GLY A 255 13.04 -19.90 -7.71
N ALA A 256 13.73 -19.57 -8.81
CA ALA A 256 14.25 -18.22 -9.06
C ALA A 256 13.11 -17.19 -9.13
N LEU A 257 12.04 -17.51 -9.86
CA LEU A 257 10.85 -16.67 -9.97
C LEU A 257 10.19 -16.45 -8.60
N ALA A 258 10.00 -17.50 -7.80
CA ALA A 258 9.45 -17.35 -6.45
C ALA A 258 10.34 -16.49 -5.54
N GLY A 259 11.66 -16.63 -5.63
CA GLY A 259 12.62 -15.81 -4.89
C GLY A 259 12.56 -14.33 -5.28
N ASP A 260 12.40 -14.04 -6.56
CA ASP A 260 12.31 -12.68 -7.09
C ASP A 260 11.02 -12.00 -6.67
N LEU A 261 9.88 -12.66 -6.87
CA LEU A 261 8.57 -12.18 -6.41
C LEU A 261 8.53 -11.89 -4.91
N PHE A 262 9.16 -12.77 -4.11
CA PHE A 262 9.31 -12.54 -2.68
C PHE A 262 10.09 -11.25 -2.44
N PHE A 263 11.26 -11.12 -3.06
CA PHE A 263 12.11 -9.97 -2.85
C PHE A 263 11.43 -8.66 -3.26
N THR A 264 10.78 -8.62 -4.42
CA THR A 264 10.02 -7.47 -4.90
C THR A 264 8.93 -7.10 -3.91
N PHE A 265 8.08 -8.05 -3.54
CA PHE A 265 6.96 -7.80 -2.64
C PHE A 265 7.42 -7.17 -1.31
N PHE A 266 8.46 -7.74 -0.71
CA PHE A 266 9.01 -7.25 0.55
C PHE A 266 9.75 -5.93 0.41
N SER A 267 10.50 -5.73 -0.68
CA SER A 267 11.21 -4.48 -0.94
C SER A 267 10.24 -3.34 -1.17
N VAL A 268 9.19 -3.56 -1.97
CA VAL A 268 8.10 -2.60 -2.14
C VAL A 268 7.52 -2.24 -0.78
N TYR A 269 7.13 -3.23 0.04
CA TYR A 269 6.60 -2.97 1.37
C TYR A 269 7.58 -2.19 2.26
N ALA A 270 8.85 -2.61 2.30
CA ALA A 270 9.88 -2.06 3.17
C ALA A 270 10.21 -0.60 2.85
N PHE A 271 10.26 -0.22 1.57
CA PHE A 271 10.61 1.13 1.15
C PHE A 271 9.38 2.03 0.95
N ALA A 272 8.27 1.50 0.44
CA ALA A 272 7.03 2.26 0.28
C ALA A 272 6.45 2.73 1.62
N THR A 273 6.58 1.93 2.68
CA THR A 273 6.03 2.26 4.00
C THR A 273 6.62 3.57 4.56
N PRO A 274 7.93 3.70 4.81
CA PRO A 274 8.51 4.94 5.35
C PRO A 274 8.35 6.12 4.37
N ILE A 275 8.60 5.90 3.07
CA ILE A 275 8.54 6.98 2.06
C ILE A 275 7.12 7.50 1.91
N GLY A 276 6.15 6.61 1.67
CA GLY A 276 4.75 6.96 1.52
C GLY A 276 4.16 7.59 2.78
N ALA A 277 4.54 7.10 3.97
CA ALA A 277 4.08 7.65 5.23
C ALA A 277 4.54 9.10 5.44
N VAL A 278 5.83 9.36 5.17
CA VAL A 278 6.42 10.71 5.28
C VAL A 278 5.75 11.67 4.29
N LEU A 279 5.69 11.30 3.01
CA LEU A 279 5.12 12.17 1.98
C LEU A 279 3.64 12.46 2.22
N THR A 280 2.85 11.43 2.59
CA THR A 280 1.43 11.61 2.91
C THR A 280 1.25 12.48 4.16
N THR A 281 2.10 12.33 5.17
CA THR A 281 2.07 13.18 6.37
C THR A 281 2.28 14.65 6.00
N HIS A 282 3.30 14.94 5.18
CA HIS A 282 3.61 16.31 4.79
C HIS A 282 2.52 16.95 3.92
N LEU A 283 1.84 16.14 3.11
CA LEU A 283 0.68 16.58 2.36
C LEU A 283 -0.50 16.95 3.29
N LEU A 284 -0.79 16.12 4.30
CA LEU A 284 -1.87 16.38 5.26
C LEU A 284 -1.56 17.50 6.27
N LEU A 285 -0.29 17.86 6.45
CA LEU A 285 0.09 19.04 7.22
C LEU A 285 -0.24 20.35 6.47
N GLU A 286 -0.84 20.29 5.28
CA GLU A 286 -1.15 21.45 4.42
C GLU A 286 0.10 22.31 4.19
N ARG A 287 1.27 21.66 4.04
CA ARG A 287 2.46 22.37 3.57
C ARG A 287 2.25 22.72 2.11
N ARG A 288 2.85 23.84 1.68
CA ARG A 288 2.88 24.22 0.25
C ARG A 288 3.33 23.02 -0.58
N ASP A 289 2.73 22.84 -1.75
CA ASP A 289 3.10 21.79 -2.72
C ASP A 289 4.61 21.72 -2.93
N GLU A 290 5.29 22.87 -2.91
CA GLU A 290 6.75 23.04 -2.95
C GLU A 290 7.50 22.15 -1.95
N VAL A 291 7.01 21.98 -0.71
CA VAL A 291 7.68 21.15 0.30
C VAL A 291 7.54 19.67 -0.02
N VAL A 292 6.35 19.24 -0.44
CA VAL A 292 6.12 17.84 -0.83
C VAL A 292 6.94 17.51 -2.06
N TRP A 293 7.03 18.44 -3.02
CA TRP A 293 7.86 18.31 -4.22
C TRP A 293 9.35 18.27 -3.86
N ALA A 294 9.81 19.13 -2.97
CA ALA A 294 11.20 19.14 -2.51
C ALA A 294 11.57 17.84 -1.78
N LEU A 295 10.70 17.31 -0.91
CA LEU A 295 10.92 16.02 -0.24
C LEU A 295 10.90 14.85 -1.23
N SER A 296 10.03 14.91 -2.24
CA SER A 296 9.97 13.91 -3.30
C SER A 296 11.25 13.93 -4.15
N GLY A 297 11.68 15.12 -4.58
CA GLY A 297 12.95 15.31 -5.29
C GLY A 297 14.16 14.89 -4.45
N TRP A 298 14.16 15.21 -3.17
CA TRP A 298 15.17 14.76 -2.21
C TRP A 298 15.24 13.23 -2.13
N THR A 299 14.08 12.56 -2.09
CA THR A 299 14.01 11.09 -2.10
C THR A 299 14.58 10.50 -3.39
N ILE A 300 14.27 11.10 -4.54
CA ILE A 300 14.79 10.66 -5.85
C ILE A 300 16.32 10.84 -5.92
N VAL A 301 16.85 11.96 -5.43
CA VAL A 301 18.30 12.18 -5.35
C VAL A 301 18.94 11.16 -4.41
N ALA A 302 18.33 10.88 -3.26
CA ALA A 302 18.81 9.86 -2.33
C ALA A 302 18.87 8.47 -2.97
N ILE A 303 17.82 8.09 -3.72
CA ILE A 303 17.82 6.86 -4.52
C ILE A 303 19.00 6.86 -5.50
N GLY A 304 19.19 7.94 -6.26
CA GLY A 304 20.30 8.06 -7.21
C GLY A 304 21.67 7.93 -6.56
N MET A 305 21.87 8.50 -5.36
CA MET A 305 23.12 8.33 -4.60
C MET A 305 23.38 6.88 -4.20
N GLY A 306 22.32 6.08 -3.97
CA GLY A 306 22.48 4.66 -3.65
C GLY A 306 22.98 3.81 -4.82
N PHE A 307 22.97 4.32 -6.05
CA PHE A 307 23.54 3.65 -7.22
C PHE A 307 25.06 3.85 -7.37
N LEU A 308 25.62 4.85 -6.68
CA LEU A 308 27.05 5.20 -6.71
C LEU A 308 27.83 4.39 -5.68
#